data_AF-A0A815VJ99-F1
#
_entry.id   AF-A0A815VJ99-F1
#
_cell.length_a   1.000
_cell.length_b   1.000
_cell.length_c   1.000
_cell.angle_alpha   90.00
_cell.angle_beta   90.00
_cell.angle_gamma   90.00
#
_symmetry.space_group_name_H-M   'P 1'
#
loop_
_entity.id
_entity.type
_entity.pdbx_description
1 polymer ?
#
loop_
_entity_poly.entity_id
_entity_poly.type
_entity_poly.pdbx_seq_one_letter_code
_entity_poly.pdbx_strand_id
1 'polypeptide(L)'
;AVYSCQSGASANQYLTLTKDNQLRREDGCSITSDSTSIVLTNCDYSDHKQTWTHTNNGTLVHHPSNLCLDVEGLANNDQVKLKKCEPNKLSQQWLFRHYPK
;
A
#
# COMPACT_ATOMS: atom_id res chain seq x y z
N ALA A 1 2.87 -6.52 -7.72
CA ALA A 1 2.54 -6.11 -9.10
C ALA A 1 1.05 -5.77 -9.17
N VAL A 2 0.67 -4.81 -10.00
CA VAL A 2 -0.73 -4.43 -10.23
C VAL A 2 -1.40 -5.34 -11.26
N TYR A 3 -2.68 -5.61 -11.05
CA TYR A 3 -3.55 -6.41 -11.92
C TYR A 3 -4.97 -5.84 -11.88
N SER A 4 -5.79 -6.19 -12.88
CA SER A 4 -7.22 -5.90 -12.84
C SER A 4 -7.88 -6.55 -11.61
N CYS A 5 -8.88 -5.88 -11.04
CA CYS A 5 -9.61 -6.40 -9.89
C CYS A 5 -10.34 -7.70 -10.25
N GLN A 6 -10.08 -8.77 -9.52
CA GLN A 6 -10.65 -10.11 -9.76
C GLN A 6 -11.84 -10.42 -8.85
N SER A 7 -12.43 -9.40 -8.20
CA SER A 7 -13.66 -9.51 -7.40
C SER A 7 -13.70 -10.69 -6.41
N GLY A 8 -12.57 -10.95 -5.75
CA GLY A 8 -12.46 -11.98 -4.72
C GLY A 8 -12.04 -13.36 -5.21
N ALA A 9 -11.85 -13.55 -6.52
CA ALA A 9 -11.31 -14.79 -7.08
C ALA A 9 -9.81 -15.02 -6.78
N SER A 10 -9.14 -14.04 -6.14
CA SER A 10 -7.72 -14.11 -5.82
C SER A 10 -7.44 -13.60 -4.43
N ALA A 11 -6.95 -14.51 -3.55
CA ALA A 11 -6.42 -14.19 -2.24
C ALA A 11 -5.31 -13.11 -2.32
N ASN A 12 -4.60 -13.06 -3.45
CA ASN A 12 -3.47 -12.17 -3.64
C ASN A 12 -3.83 -10.68 -3.75
N GLN A 13 -5.11 -10.37 -3.93
CA GLN A 13 -5.63 -9.00 -3.97
C GLN A 13 -6.28 -8.56 -2.65
N TYR A 14 -6.24 -9.39 -1.62
CA TYR A 14 -6.69 -9.00 -0.28
C TYR A 14 -5.53 -8.40 0.50
N LEU A 15 -5.66 -7.10 0.77
CA LEU A 15 -4.77 -6.36 1.64
C LEU A 15 -5.53 -5.86 2.87
N THR A 16 -4.84 -5.82 4.00
CA THR A 16 -5.36 -5.30 5.27
C THR A 16 -4.42 -4.20 5.75
N LEU A 17 -4.94 -3.01 6.02
CA LEU A 17 -4.24 -2.05 6.86
C LEU A 17 -4.60 -2.36 8.32
N THR A 18 -3.62 -2.80 9.10
CA THR A 18 -3.80 -3.20 10.51
C THR A 18 -3.91 -1.98 11.43
N LYS A 19 -4.37 -2.19 12.68
CA LYS A 19 -4.42 -1.13 13.71
C LYS A 19 -3.03 -0.61 14.08
N ASP A 20 -2.01 -1.45 13.91
CA ASP A 20 -0.59 -1.14 14.14
C ASP A 20 0.08 -0.55 12.89
N ASN A 21 -0.73 0.01 11.97
CA ASN A 21 -0.28 0.73 10.78
C ASN A 21 0.54 -0.12 9.80
N GLN A 22 0.33 -1.44 9.77
CA GLN A 22 0.99 -2.33 8.80
C GLN A 22 0.06 -2.61 7.63
N LEU A 23 0.53 -2.40 6.39
CA LEU A 23 -0.18 -2.83 5.19
C LEU A 23 0.24 -4.28 4.87
N ARG A 24 -0.66 -5.21 5.17
CA ARG A 24 -0.42 -6.65 5.16
C ARG A 24 -1.14 -7.35 4.00
N ARG A 25 -0.50 -8.36 3.44
CA ARG A 25 -1.10 -9.37 2.55
C ARG A 25 -0.74 -10.75 3.08
N GLU A 26 -1.74 -11.56 3.41
CA GLU A 26 -1.56 -12.86 4.08
C GLU A 26 -0.73 -12.69 5.37
N ASP A 27 0.47 -13.27 5.44
CA ASP A 27 1.44 -13.20 6.52
C ASP A 27 2.56 -12.17 6.31
N GLY A 28 2.62 -11.53 5.13
CA GLY A 28 3.65 -10.55 4.77
C GLY A 28 3.20 -9.10 4.95
N CYS A 29 4.09 -8.26 5.47
CA CYS A 29 3.90 -6.81 5.60
C CYS A 29 4.74 -6.04 4.57
N SER A 30 4.20 -4.95 4.04
CA SER A 30 4.89 -4.14 3.05
C SER A 30 5.94 -3.23 3.69
N ILE A 31 7.16 -3.30 3.18
CA ILE A 31 8.32 -2.49 3.57
C ILE A 31 8.91 -1.78 2.35
N THR A 32 9.59 -0.65 2.56
CA THR A 32 10.40 -0.01 1.51
C THR A 32 11.87 -0.42 1.59
N SER A 33 12.46 -0.86 0.48
CA SER A 33 13.89 -1.24 0.40
C SER A 33 14.84 -0.09 0.03
N ASP A 34 14.38 0.87 -0.77
CA ASP A 34 15.18 1.95 -1.37
C ASP A 34 14.43 3.30 -1.42
N SER A 35 13.45 3.48 -0.53
CA SER A 35 12.51 4.62 -0.44
C SER A 35 11.44 4.72 -1.53
N THR A 36 11.52 3.96 -2.62
CA THR A 36 10.51 4.03 -3.71
C THR A 36 9.88 2.69 -4.06
N SER A 37 10.64 1.61 -3.92
CA SER A 37 10.22 0.24 -4.17
C SER A 37 9.58 -0.36 -2.92
N ILE A 38 8.56 -1.17 -3.12
CA ILE A 38 7.81 -1.83 -2.05
C ILE A 38 7.93 -3.34 -2.24
N VAL A 39 8.30 -4.03 -1.16
CA VAL A 39 8.39 -5.48 -1.11
C VAL A 39 7.60 -5.99 0.10
N LEU A 40 7.27 -7.29 0.10
CA LEU A 40 6.68 -7.96 1.26
C LEU A 40 7.78 -8.67 2.03
N THR A 41 7.76 -8.53 3.35
CA THR A 41 8.65 -9.22 4.30
C THR A 41 7.84 -9.70 5.51
N ASN A 42 8.49 -10.38 6.44
CA ASN A 42 7.89 -10.72 7.72
C ASN A 42 7.46 -9.44 8.46
N CYS A 43 6.27 -9.48 9.04
CA CYS A 43 5.75 -8.37 9.83
C CYS A 43 6.61 -8.14 11.07
N ASP A 44 7.19 -6.94 11.17
CA ASP A 44 7.90 -6.45 12.35
C ASP A 44 7.26 -5.13 12.78
N TYR A 45 6.41 -5.19 13.80
CA TYR A 45 5.69 -4.04 14.33
C TYR A 45 6.62 -3.01 15.02
N SER A 46 7.88 -3.38 15.28
CA SER A 46 8.90 -2.45 15.78
C SER A 46 9.67 -1.74 14.66
N ASP A 47 9.60 -2.25 13.42
CA ASP A 47 10.25 -1.64 12.27
C ASP A 47 9.36 -0.54 11.65
N HIS A 48 9.75 0.71 11.89
CA HIS A 48 9.06 1.87 11.34
C HIS A 48 9.01 1.89 9.80
N LYS A 49 9.90 1.17 9.09
CA LYS A 49 9.86 1.03 7.62
C LYS A 49 8.66 0.24 7.10
N GLN A 50 7.91 -0.40 8.00
CA GLN A 50 6.68 -1.11 7.68
C GLN A 50 5.43 -0.32 8.07
N THR A 51 5.58 0.96 8.45
CA THR A 51 4.47 1.81 8.91
C THR A 51 3.82 2.60 7.77
N TRP A 52 2.51 2.49 7.68
CA TRP A 52 1.64 3.09 6.66
C TRP A 52 0.44 3.80 7.29
N THR A 53 -0.05 4.83 6.62
CA THR A 53 -1.26 5.55 7.04
C THR A 53 -2.19 5.72 5.86
N HIS A 54 -3.45 5.28 6.01
CA HIS A 54 -4.52 5.64 5.08
C HIS A 54 -5.18 6.93 5.55
N THR A 55 -5.11 7.97 4.73
CA THR A 55 -5.64 9.29 5.09
C THR A 55 -7.10 9.43 4.70
N ASN A 56 -7.80 10.40 5.29
CA ASN A 56 -9.18 10.74 4.91
C ASN A 56 -9.31 11.19 3.44
N ASN A 57 -8.21 11.62 2.83
CA ASN A 57 -8.16 12.01 1.41
C ASN A 57 -7.89 10.80 0.49
N GLY A 58 -7.91 9.58 1.01
CA GLY A 58 -7.77 8.35 0.22
C GLY A 58 -6.33 7.94 -0.07
N THR A 59 -5.32 8.71 0.37
CA THR A 59 -3.91 8.35 0.10
C THR A 59 -3.37 7.32 1.09
N LEU A 60 -2.50 6.43 0.62
CA LEU A 60 -1.70 5.52 1.44
C LEU A 60 -0.28 6.08 1.57
N VAL A 61 0.04 6.64 2.73
CA VAL A 61 1.33 7.29 3.02
C VAL A 61 2.25 6.30 3.72
N HIS A 62 3.46 6.14 3.21
CA HIS A 62 4.54 5.47 3.93
C HIS A 62 5.17 6.46 4.91
N HIS A 63 5.03 6.18 6.21
CA HIS A 63 5.29 7.16 7.26
C HIS A 63 6.75 7.66 7.30
N PRO A 64 7.78 6.79 7.20
CA PRO A 64 9.18 7.23 7.22
C PRO A 64 9.61 8.11 6.05
N SER A 65 9.14 7.83 4.83
CA SER A 65 9.55 8.60 3.63
C SER A 65 8.61 9.76 3.31
N ASN A 66 7.42 9.78 3.92
CA ASN A 66 6.35 10.74 3.64
C ASN A 66 5.94 10.76 2.15
N LEU A 67 6.04 9.59 1.50
CA LEU A 67 5.65 9.37 0.11
C LEU A 67 4.37 8.52 0.06
N CYS A 68 3.63 8.66 -1.03
CA CYS A 68 2.35 8.00 -1.25
C CYS A 68 2.48 6.86 -2.25
N LEU A 69 1.72 5.77 -2.01
CA LEU A 69 1.55 4.68 -2.95
C LEU A 69 0.91 5.19 -4.25
N ASP A 70 1.57 4.98 -5.38
CA ASP A 70 1.18 5.53 -6.67
C ASP A 70 1.25 4.46 -7.77
N VAL A 71 0.22 4.44 -8.62
CA VAL A 71 0.11 3.55 -9.81
C VAL A 71 0.21 4.28 -11.14
N GLU A 72 0.61 5.55 -11.14
CA GLU A 72 0.73 6.35 -12.35
C GLU A 72 1.72 5.75 -13.34
N GLY A 73 1.25 5.53 -14.57
CA GLY A 73 2.06 5.02 -15.67
C GLY A 73 2.40 3.53 -15.55
N LEU A 74 1.76 2.80 -14.63
CA LEU A 74 1.95 1.36 -14.47
C LEU A 74 1.03 0.57 -15.41
N ALA A 75 1.59 -0.41 -16.08
CA ALA A 75 0.88 -1.44 -16.82
C ALA A 75 0.63 -2.69 -15.96
N ASN A 76 -0.14 -3.63 -16.48
CA ASN A 76 -0.33 -4.93 -15.83
C ASN A 76 1.04 -5.62 -15.62
N ASN A 77 1.22 -6.27 -14.46
CA ASN A 77 2.50 -6.81 -13.96
C ASN A 77 3.52 -5.80 -13.41
N ASP A 78 3.32 -4.49 -13.56
CA ASP A 78 4.28 -3.53 -13.00
C ASP A 78 4.19 -3.46 -11.47
N GLN A 79 5.31 -3.10 -10.83
CA GLN A 79 5.36 -2.90 -9.39
C GLN A 79 4.86 -1.49 -9.02
N VAL A 80 4.04 -1.45 -7.96
CA VAL A 80 3.64 -0.20 -7.31
C VAL A 80 4.87 0.54 -6.79
N LYS A 81 4.82 1.87 -6.80
CA LYS A 81 5.94 2.71 -6.36
C LYS A 81 5.45 3.77 -5.38
N LEU A 82 6.40 4.33 -4.63
CA LEU A 82 6.17 5.53 -3.85
C LEU A 82 6.55 6.78 -4.64
N LYS A 83 5.67 7.78 -4.63
CA LYS A 83 5.92 9.11 -5.19
C LYS A 83 5.51 10.19 -4.19
N LYS A 84 5.85 11.45 -4.48
CA LYS A 84 5.41 12.58 -3.66
C LYS A 84 3.88 12.56 -3.54
N CYS A 85 3.38 12.79 -2.33
CA CYS A 85 1.95 12.81 -2.07
C CYS A 85 1.26 14.01 -2.76
N GLU A 86 0.20 13.71 -3.51
CA GLU A 86 -0.60 14.67 -4.25
C GLU A 86 -2.09 14.40 -3.94
N PRO A 87 -2.75 15.18 -3.06
CA PRO A 87 -4.06 14.84 -2.50
C PRO A 87 -5.17 14.54 -3.52
N ASN A 88 -5.14 15.16 -4.68
CA ASN A 88 -6.19 15.02 -5.71
C ASN A 88 -5.76 14.13 -6.88
N LYS A 89 -4.61 13.46 -6.79
CA LYS A 89 -4.10 12.62 -7.88
C LYS A 89 -4.78 11.25 -7.84
N LEU A 90 -5.55 10.95 -8.89
CA LEU A 90 -6.33 9.72 -8.97
C LEU A 90 -5.49 8.45 -8.86
N SER A 91 -4.24 8.45 -9.33
CA SER A 91 -3.34 7.30 -9.22
C SER A 91 -2.79 7.06 -7.81
N GLN A 92 -3.08 7.95 -6.85
CA GLN A 92 -2.74 7.82 -5.43
C GLN A 92 -3.99 7.65 -4.56
N GLN A 93 -5.17 7.41 -5.16
CA GLN A 93 -6.42 7.23 -4.46
C GLN A 93 -6.68 5.74 -4.20
N TRP A 94 -6.80 5.40 -2.92
CA TRP A 94 -6.99 4.04 -2.43
C TRP A 94 -8.23 3.97 -1.55
N LEU A 95 -9.06 2.95 -1.82
CA LEU A 95 -10.26 2.66 -1.05
C LEU A 95 -10.21 1.20 -0.60
N PHE A 96 -10.32 0.98 0.71
CA PHE A 96 -10.56 -0.35 1.23
C PHE A 96 -12.06 -0.65 1.12
N ARG A 97 -12.42 -1.82 0.59
CA ARG A 97 -13.84 -2.20 0.46
C ARG A 97 -14.53 -2.42 1.82
N HIS A 98 -13.74 -2.70 2.85
CA HIS A 98 -14.21 -2.95 4.20
C HIS A 98 -13.36 -2.16 5.18
N TYR A 99 -14.00 -1.22 5.88
CA TYR A 99 -13.44 -0.59 7.06
C TYR A 99 -13.99 -1.29 8.30
N PRO A 100 -13.17 -1.53 9.34
CA PRO A 100 -13.67 -2.03 10.61
C PRO A 100 -14.74 -1.06 11.15
N LYS A 101 -15.82 -1.62 11.69
CA LYS A 101 -16.84 -0.86 12.42
C LYS A 101 -16.31 -0.40 13.78
#